data_AF-A0A954AAN1-F1
#
_entry.id   AF-A0A954AAN1-F1
#
_cell.length_a   1.000
_cell.length_b   1.000
_cell.length_c   1.000
_cell.angle_alpha   90.00
_cell.angle_beta   90.00
_cell.angle_gamma   90.00
#
_symmetry.space_group_name_H-M   'P 1'
#
loop_
_entity.id
_entity.type
_entity.pdbx_description
1 polymer ?
#
loop_
_entity_poly.entity_id
_entity_poly.type
_entity_poly.pdbx_seq_one_letter_code
_entity_poly.pdbx_strand_id
1 'polypeptide(L)'
;GWSVDPLGDAAELSSLREGAPHGRRALIVSGTGAPQRGFVRVVSQETHEVRPDGVYELRGKLRNDGFEVAGYQILWLRRAEGGLRLAEVSTAQLVRSRGTFSNVDVTVNVPPLSGADVCQVAIIGWGGGGGRSLAADEVVLLEKEGAAPEPVAITLASTVGHDRDLTLTFRDDSTLVLQKGRTVISRNVRIATFDEHRALFGQSLTLTSETPVRDASGMVVTGASYPDANDAAIIQLRAQPLADAVKLSYQDLSSRASNRAWVLTLEGGAVELPATLYSANSAVESGVPLRSLEGRVGDELILGERKNQIVFSFGQPLTLHIVGEKQTGTQPALAFVAPSGFEGGGLDVYISTSNRREEARIASVLDEVERFRHDDRHGSAAAALDAVVEEFPWRDDLRERATEIRAEIDRLAQRRLEDLRSIRSDLAKYKAPPIRAHFEQRLREFREAFGGLPVVRDAESILSAVEADSASSSLRRTAARAEDLVQRARTLFDAEQNALSRIYCERVIAEFDGTESARRARELIQLIEARQ
;
A
#
# COMPACT_ATOMS: atom_id res chain seq x y z
N GLY A 1 9.20 16.82 41.72
CA GLY A 1 10.65 16.49 41.85
C GLY A 1 11.23 16.01 40.53
N TRP A 2 12.55 15.83 40.38
CA TRP A 2 13.20 15.39 39.13
C TRP A 2 14.14 14.20 39.36
N SER A 3 14.23 13.29 38.40
CA SER A 3 15.12 12.12 38.46
C SER A 3 15.82 11.86 37.13
N VAL A 4 17.07 11.39 37.20
CA VAL A 4 17.82 10.96 36.01
C VAL A 4 17.14 9.74 35.41
N ASP A 5 16.92 9.78 34.11
CA ASP A 5 16.36 8.65 33.38
C ASP A 5 17.45 7.59 33.15
N PRO A 6 17.26 6.33 33.58
CA PRO A 6 18.23 5.25 33.31
C PRO A 6 18.43 4.96 31.82
N LEU A 7 17.57 5.50 30.95
CA LEU A 7 17.67 5.40 29.49
C LEU A 7 18.64 6.43 28.89
N GLY A 8 19.00 7.49 29.60
CA GLY A 8 20.07 8.41 29.22
C GLY A 8 21.46 7.95 29.67
N ASP A 9 22.49 8.72 29.28
CA ASP A 9 23.80 8.70 29.93
C ASP A 9 23.67 9.14 31.39
N ALA A 10 24.66 8.75 32.20
CA ALA A 10 24.73 9.16 33.58
C ALA A 10 24.75 10.70 33.68
N ALA A 11 23.95 11.22 34.62
CA ALA A 11 23.84 12.64 34.88
C ALA A 11 23.85 12.91 36.38
N GLU A 12 24.34 14.10 36.74
CA GLU A 12 24.23 14.64 38.09
C GLU A 12 23.21 15.76 38.12
N LEU A 13 22.33 15.71 39.13
CA LEU A 13 21.35 16.74 39.40
C LEU A 13 21.85 17.64 40.52
N SER A 14 21.92 18.93 40.26
CA SER A 14 22.25 19.94 41.27
C SER A 14 21.33 21.16 41.13
N SER A 15 21.52 22.17 41.97
CA SER A 15 20.70 23.38 41.93
C SER A 15 21.57 24.64 41.89
N LEU A 16 21.22 25.58 41.01
CA LEU A 16 21.84 26.90 40.92
C LEU A 16 20.96 27.93 41.64
N ARG A 17 21.55 28.77 42.51
CA ARG A 17 20.83 29.92 43.10
C ARG A 17 21.18 31.25 42.42
N GLU A 18 22.47 31.53 42.24
CA GLU A 18 22.93 32.75 41.58
C GLU A 18 22.85 32.61 40.05
N GLY A 19 22.20 33.58 39.38
CA GLY A 19 21.98 33.54 37.93
C GLY A 19 20.78 32.71 37.47
N ALA A 20 20.02 32.11 38.40
CA ALA A 20 18.71 31.51 38.10
C ALA A 20 17.66 32.61 37.79
N PRO A 21 16.70 32.35 36.88
CA PRO A 21 15.55 33.22 36.69
C PRO A 21 14.89 33.62 38.02
N HIS A 22 14.66 34.93 38.20
CA HIS A 22 14.12 35.52 39.44
C HIS A 22 14.87 35.20 40.75
N GLY A 23 16.11 34.70 40.69
CA GLY A 23 17.04 34.58 41.83
C GLY A 23 16.68 33.52 42.88
N ARG A 24 15.86 32.51 42.53
CA ARG A 24 15.42 31.48 43.48
C ARG A 24 16.25 30.20 43.39
N ARG A 25 15.93 29.29 42.47
CA ARG A 25 16.67 28.03 42.25
C ARG A 25 16.35 27.49 40.85
N ALA A 26 17.36 27.24 40.03
CA ALA A 26 17.24 26.47 38.79
C ALA A 26 17.80 25.04 38.98
N LEU A 27 17.24 24.06 38.28
CA LEU A 27 17.78 22.70 38.21
C LEU A 27 18.96 22.70 37.24
N ILE A 28 20.11 22.15 37.64
CA ILE A 28 21.22 21.86 36.73
C ILE A 28 21.27 20.37 36.48
N VAL A 29 21.43 20.00 35.21
CA VAL A 29 21.73 18.65 34.75
C VAL A 29 23.11 18.67 34.13
N SER A 30 24.04 17.91 34.70
CA SER A 30 25.41 17.77 34.19
C SER A 30 25.64 16.36 33.70
N GLY A 31 26.11 16.19 32.46
CA GLY A 31 26.50 14.87 31.96
C GLY A 31 27.79 14.40 32.63
N THR A 32 27.83 13.16 33.13
CA THR A 32 29.01 12.62 33.81
C THR A 32 29.77 11.63 32.92
N GLY A 33 31.09 11.80 32.84
CA GLY A 33 31.98 10.89 32.09
C GLY A 33 31.99 11.09 30.57
N ALA A 34 32.58 10.12 29.86
CA ALA A 34 32.53 10.06 28.41
C ALA A 34 31.16 9.49 27.98
N PRO A 35 30.41 10.16 27.08
CA PRO A 35 29.06 9.73 26.72
C PRO A 35 29.08 8.36 26.05
N GLN A 36 28.26 7.42 26.55
CA GLN A 36 28.08 6.11 25.93
C GLN A 36 26.93 6.13 24.92
N ARG A 37 25.87 6.90 25.22
CA ARG A 37 24.65 7.02 24.42
C ARG A 37 24.55 8.36 23.70
N GLY A 38 25.36 9.35 24.10
CA GLY A 38 25.40 10.67 23.47
C GLY A 38 24.25 11.60 23.90
N PHE A 39 23.53 11.25 24.97
CA PHE A 39 22.41 12.04 25.46
C PHE A 39 22.17 11.88 26.96
N VAL A 40 21.72 12.93 27.61
CA VAL A 40 21.17 12.89 28.97
C VAL A 40 19.68 13.20 28.94
N ARG A 41 18.92 12.53 29.81
CA ARG A 41 17.50 12.79 30.02
C ARG A 41 17.17 12.78 31.50
N VAL A 42 16.41 13.77 31.93
CA VAL A 42 15.95 13.93 33.32
C VAL A 42 14.44 14.14 33.28
N VAL A 43 13.69 13.36 34.05
CA VAL A 43 12.24 13.29 33.95
C VAL A 43 11.61 13.83 35.23
N SER A 44 10.46 14.50 35.09
CA SER A 44 9.63 14.90 36.22
C SER A 44 9.13 13.64 36.95
N GLN A 45 9.27 13.62 38.27
CA GLN A 45 8.71 12.54 39.08
C GLN A 45 7.19 12.59 39.14
N GLU A 46 6.62 13.79 38.96
CA GLU A 46 5.18 14.00 38.89
C GLU A 46 4.68 13.66 37.48
N THR A 47 3.53 12.99 37.46
CA THR A 47 2.76 12.68 36.26
C THR A 47 1.54 13.59 36.20
N HIS A 48 1.18 14.04 35.01
CA HIS A 48 -0.04 14.82 34.75
C HIS A 48 -1.05 13.94 34.04
N GLU A 49 -2.31 13.91 34.50
CA GLU A 49 -3.40 13.29 33.74
C GLU A 49 -3.60 14.03 32.43
N VAL A 50 -3.85 13.29 31.36
CA VAL A 50 -4.09 13.90 30.04
C VAL A 50 -5.38 13.42 29.42
N ARG A 51 -6.07 14.32 28.72
CA ARG A 51 -7.27 13.97 27.95
C ARG A 51 -6.87 13.46 26.57
N PRO A 52 -7.57 12.45 26.02
CA PRO A 52 -7.46 12.12 24.61
C PRO A 52 -7.65 13.37 23.75
N ASP A 53 -6.78 13.56 22.76
CA ASP A 53 -6.79 14.69 21.83
C ASP A 53 -6.64 16.07 22.49
N GLY A 54 -6.19 16.11 23.75
CA GLY A 54 -5.96 17.34 24.50
C GLY A 54 -4.82 18.18 23.95
N VAL A 55 -4.93 19.49 24.12
CA VAL A 55 -3.90 20.47 23.75
C VAL A 55 -3.24 20.98 25.02
N TYR A 56 -1.91 20.93 25.06
CA TYR A 56 -1.12 21.36 26.21
C TYR A 56 -0.11 22.43 25.80
N GLU A 57 0.25 23.31 26.72
CA GLU A 57 1.29 24.31 26.57
C GLU A 57 2.39 24.04 27.57
N LEU A 58 3.58 23.75 27.05
CA LEU A 58 4.79 23.64 27.86
C LEU A 58 5.47 25.01 27.89
N ARG A 59 5.58 25.57 29.10
CA ARG A 59 6.38 26.76 29.38
C ARG A 59 7.58 26.40 30.22
N GLY A 60 8.71 27.01 29.95
CA GLY A 60 9.93 26.80 30.72
C GLY A 60 11.03 27.78 30.36
N LYS A 61 12.10 27.78 31.16
CA LYS A 61 13.33 28.51 30.85
C LYS A 61 14.48 27.53 30.80
N LEU A 62 15.22 27.54 29.70
CA LEU A 62 16.33 26.63 29.46
C LEU A 62 17.62 27.41 29.17
N ARG A 63 18.71 27.03 29.83
CA ARG A 63 20.07 27.45 29.53
C ARG A 63 20.89 26.23 29.15
N ASN A 64 21.58 26.30 28.02
CA ASN A 64 22.45 25.23 27.57
C ASN A 64 23.92 25.67 27.68
N ASP A 65 24.71 24.89 28.42
CA ASP A 65 26.11 25.14 28.77
C ASP A 65 26.98 23.96 28.29
N GLY A 66 26.93 23.67 26.98
CA GLY A 66 27.87 22.75 26.32
C GLY A 66 27.27 21.53 25.64
N PHE A 67 25.95 21.30 25.71
CA PHE A 67 25.31 20.37 24.78
C PHE A 67 25.20 20.99 23.39
N GLU A 68 25.25 20.16 22.35
CA GLU A 68 25.03 20.60 20.96
C GLU A 68 23.59 21.10 20.78
N VAL A 69 22.66 20.42 21.45
CA VAL A 69 21.24 20.77 21.51
C VAL A 69 20.73 20.38 22.89
N ALA A 70 19.87 21.22 23.47
CA ALA A 70 19.14 20.90 24.69
C ALA A 70 17.67 21.29 24.54
N GLY A 71 16.79 20.70 25.33
CA GLY A 71 15.37 20.98 25.18
C GLY A 71 14.47 20.28 26.17
N TYR A 72 13.18 20.28 25.83
CA TYR A 72 12.16 19.56 26.56
C TYR A 72 11.46 18.52 25.69
N GLN A 73 11.11 17.41 26.31
CA GLN A 73 10.26 16.36 25.75
C GLN A 73 9.04 16.15 26.66
N ILE A 74 7.98 15.64 26.06
CA ILE A 74 6.83 15.12 26.79
C ILE A 74 6.79 13.62 26.53
N LEU A 75 6.87 12.87 27.62
CA LEU A 75 6.72 11.43 27.64
C LEU A 75 5.23 11.15 27.83
N TRP A 76 4.57 10.69 26.78
CA TRP A 76 3.18 10.24 26.82
C TRP A 76 3.16 8.80 27.31
N LEU A 77 2.47 8.56 28.42
CA LEU A 77 2.49 7.30 29.13
C LEU A 77 1.07 6.71 29.13
N ARG A 78 1.00 5.37 29.07
CA ARG A 78 -0.21 4.61 29.30
C ARG A 78 -0.12 3.85 30.61
N ARG A 79 -1.20 3.79 31.38
CA ARG A 79 -1.33 2.82 32.47
C ARG A 79 -1.47 1.41 31.90
N ALA A 80 -0.60 0.50 32.35
CA ALA A 80 -0.64 -0.92 31.98
C ALA A 80 -0.45 -1.81 33.21
N GLU A 81 -0.71 -3.11 33.05
CA GLU A 81 -0.36 -4.10 34.06
C GLU A 81 1.15 -4.04 34.35
N GLY A 82 1.50 -3.76 35.60
CA GLY A 82 2.89 -3.58 36.06
C GLY A 82 3.41 -2.14 36.09
N GLY A 83 2.59 -1.14 35.76
CA GLY A 83 2.94 0.29 35.93
C GLY A 83 2.76 1.14 34.68
N LEU A 84 3.42 2.30 34.65
CA LEU A 84 3.40 3.21 33.51
C LEU A 84 4.30 2.69 32.39
N ARG A 85 3.77 2.67 31.17
CA ARG A 85 4.54 2.34 29.96
C ARG A 85 4.60 3.53 29.04
N LEU A 86 5.78 3.78 28.49
CA LEU A 86 5.95 4.79 27.44
C LEU A 86 5.10 4.41 26.23
N ALA A 87 4.13 5.26 25.91
CA ALA A 87 3.31 5.16 24.71
C ALA A 87 3.94 5.96 23.56
N GLU A 88 4.37 7.19 23.85
CA GLU A 88 4.96 8.06 22.83
C GLU A 88 5.87 9.14 23.43
N VAL A 89 6.68 9.79 22.59
CA VAL A 89 7.51 10.93 22.97
C VAL A 89 7.30 12.06 21.96
N SER A 90 6.80 13.21 22.43
CA SER A 90 6.80 14.44 21.65
C SER A 90 7.96 15.33 22.08
N THR A 91 8.64 15.95 21.12
CA THR A 91 9.62 16.98 21.45
C THR A 91 8.95 18.33 21.40
N ALA A 92 8.99 19.05 22.52
CA ALA A 92 8.33 20.33 22.65
C ALA A 92 9.22 21.43 22.06
N GLN A 93 10.48 21.55 22.49
CA GLN A 93 11.39 22.53 21.91
C GLN A 93 12.84 22.11 22.10
N LEU A 94 13.67 22.51 21.15
CA LEU A 94 15.11 22.35 21.15
C LEU A 94 15.78 23.70 20.95
N VAL A 95 16.81 23.96 21.74
CA VAL A 95 17.53 25.24 21.79
C VAL A 95 19.03 24.98 21.70
N ARG A 96 19.71 25.74 20.84
CA ARG A 96 21.17 25.72 20.68
C ARG A 96 21.90 26.74 21.59
N SER A 97 21.22 27.27 22.61
CA SER A 97 21.64 28.46 23.36
C SER A 97 23.05 28.34 23.98
N ARG A 98 23.75 29.49 24.03
CA ARG A 98 25.13 29.70 24.45
C ARG A 98 25.16 30.47 25.79
N GLY A 99 24.91 29.79 26.90
CA GLY A 99 25.18 30.35 28.23
C GLY A 99 24.14 31.30 28.83
N THR A 100 23.00 31.54 28.17
CA THR A 100 21.88 32.35 28.72
C THR A 100 20.57 31.58 28.74
N PHE A 101 19.71 31.90 29.71
CA PHE A 101 18.35 31.36 29.76
C PHE A 101 17.51 31.89 28.59
N SER A 102 16.85 30.98 27.89
CA SER A 102 15.88 31.25 26.84
C SER A 102 14.50 30.79 27.30
N ASN A 103 13.47 31.56 26.98
CA ASN A 103 12.09 31.14 27.20
C ASN A 103 11.73 30.05 26.19
N VAL A 104 11.06 29.02 26.69
CA VAL A 104 10.41 27.97 25.93
C VAL A 104 8.92 28.12 26.16
N ASP A 105 8.18 28.26 25.07
CA ASP A 105 6.72 28.29 25.08
C ASP A 105 6.22 27.56 23.83
N VAL A 106 5.80 26.31 24.00
CA VAL A 106 5.36 25.47 22.89
C VAL A 106 4.04 24.79 23.21
N THR A 107 3.15 24.83 22.23
CA THR A 107 1.91 24.06 22.25
C THR A 107 2.16 22.67 21.67
N VAL A 108 1.73 21.65 22.39
CA VAL A 108 1.89 20.23 22.09
C VAL A 108 0.54 19.53 22.21
N ASN A 109 0.26 18.65 21.26
CA ASN A 109 -1.00 17.91 21.24
C ASN A 109 -0.76 16.48 21.76
N VAL A 110 -1.73 15.92 22.47
CA VAL A 110 -1.70 14.48 22.78
C VAL A 110 -1.68 13.72 21.45
N PRO A 111 -0.70 12.84 21.20
CA PRO A 111 -0.59 12.19 19.92
C PRO A 111 -1.81 11.31 19.64
N PRO A 112 -2.44 11.43 18.45
CA PRO A 112 -3.59 10.62 18.09
C PRO A 112 -3.27 9.13 18.22
N LEU A 113 -4.23 8.38 18.74
CA LEU A 113 -4.18 6.92 18.90
C LEU A 113 -3.14 6.41 19.91
N SER A 114 -2.34 7.28 20.56
CA SER A 114 -1.30 6.87 21.52
C SER A 114 -1.85 6.06 22.70
N GLY A 115 -3.13 6.27 23.03
CA GLY A 115 -3.76 5.70 24.21
C GLY A 115 -3.15 6.23 25.51
N ALA A 116 -2.46 7.37 25.45
CA ALA A 116 -1.88 8.02 26.62
C ALA A 116 -2.97 8.57 27.52
N ASP A 117 -2.86 8.27 28.80
CA ASP A 117 -3.74 8.75 29.86
C ASP A 117 -2.99 9.61 30.89
N VAL A 118 -1.65 9.55 30.86
CA VAL A 118 -0.77 10.44 31.64
C VAL A 118 0.42 10.92 30.82
N CYS A 119 1.07 11.99 31.27
CA CYS A 119 2.34 12.43 30.73
C CYS A 119 3.35 12.84 31.81
N GLN A 120 4.63 12.86 31.42
CA GLN A 120 5.73 13.44 32.19
C GLN A 120 6.53 14.40 31.30
N VAL A 121 7.12 15.42 31.90
CA VAL A 121 8.02 16.34 31.19
C VAL A 121 9.44 15.87 31.42
N ALA A 122 10.23 15.83 30.36
CA ALA A 122 11.65 15.51 30.42
C ALA A 122 12.49 16.68 29.90
N ILE A 123 13.63 16.89 30.54
CA ILE A 123 14.68 17.77 30.09
C ILE A 123 15.75 16.91 29.42
N ILE A 124 16.20 17.34 28.25
CA ILE A 124 17.12 16.57 27.41
C ILE A 124 18.31 17.42 26.96
N GLY A 125 19.46 16.77 26.81
CA GLY A 125 20.67 17.35 26.23
C GLY A 125 21.42 16.33 25.36
N TRP A 126 21.92 16.76 24.20
CA TRP A 126 22.60 15.91 23.20
C TRP A 126 24.02 16.33 22.87
N GLY A 127 24.84 15.34 22.53
CA GLY A 127 26.08 15.47 21.76
C GLY A 127 27.30 14.78 22.38
N GLY A 128 28.44 14.84 21.67
CA GLY A 128 29.67 14.13 22.04
C GLY A 128 30.75 14.99 22.72
N GLY A 129 30.90 14.92 24.05
CA GLY A 129 31.98 15.60 24.79
C GLY A 129 31.74 15.66 26.31
N GLY A 130 32.80 15.70 27.12
CA GLY A 130 32.70 15.81 28.57
C GLY A 130 32.49 17.26 29.08
N GLY A 131 32.04 17.42 30.32
CA GLY A 131 31.96 18.72 31.00
C GLY A 131 30.77 19.60 30.60
N ARG A 132 29.67 18.99 30.17
CA ARG A 132 28.48 19.67 29.64
C ARG A 132 27.40 19.77 30.70
N SER A 133 26.74 20.92 30.76
CA SER A 133 25.57 21.09 31.61
C SER A 133 24.45 21.83 30.90
N LEU A 134 23.25 21.68 31.43
CA LEU A 134 22.10 22.51 31.08
C LEU A 134 21.39 22.89 32.38
N ALA A 135 20.72 24.02 32.38
CA ALA A 135 19.90 24.47 33.48
C ALA A 135 18.47 24.71 33.03
N ALA A 136 17.50 24.29 33.84
CA ALA A 136 16.08 24.48 33.60
C ALA A 136 15.43 25.15 34.80
N ASP A 137 14.49 26.06 34.53
CA ASP A 137 13.66 26.71 35.55
C ASP A 137 12.23 26.91 35.02
N GLU A 138 11.28 27.15 35.92
CA GLU A 138 9.88 27.50 35.62
C GLU A 138 9.18 26.54 34.63
N VAL A 139 9.50 25.25 34.70
CA VAL A 139 8.91 24.24 33.81
C VAL A 139 7.48 23.94 34.26
N VAL A 140 6.52 24.28 33.42
CA VAL A 140 5.09 24.12 33.66
C VAL A 140 4.41 23.57 32.42
N LEU A 141 3.55 22.58 32.59
CA LEU A 141 2.66 22.08 31.55
C LEU A 141 1.22 22.48 31.89
N LEU A 142 0.55 23.19 30.98
CA LEU A 142 -0.81 23.70 31.16
C LEU A 142 -1.72 23.11 30.09
N GLU A 143 -2.91 22.62 30.47
CA GLU A 143 -3.95 22.28 29.51
C GLU A 143 -4.51 23.57 28.90
N LYS A 144 -4.67 23.61 27.58
CA LYS A 144 -5.32 24.72 26.86
C LYS A 144 -6.71 24.31 26.42
N GLU A 145 -7.65 25.25 26.48
CA GLU A 145 -8.94 25.10 25.80
C GLU A 145 -8.72 25.22 24.28
N GLY A 146 -9.00 24.14 23.56
CA GLY A 146 -8.87 24.08 22.11
C GLY A 146 -9.01 22.65 21.62
N ALA A 147 -9.33 22.49 20.34
CA ALA A 147 -9.20 21.22 19.65
C ALA A 147 -7.83 21.18 18.98
N ALA A 148 -7.16 20.02 19.02
CA ALA A 148 -6.02 19.79 18.15
C ALA A 148 -6.45 20.03 16.69
N PRO A 149 -5.59 20.65 15.84
CA PRO A 149 -5.91 20.82 14.43
C PRO A 149 -6.20 19.46 13.80
N GLU A 150 -7.13 19.45 12.84
CA GLU A 150 -7.51 18.23 12.15
C GLU A 150 -6.30 17.69 11.38
N PRO A 151 -5.87 16.45 11.63
CA PRO A 151 -4.66 15.93 11.02
C PRO A 151 -4.86 15.72 9.52
N VAL A 152 -3.85 16.05 8.72
CA VAL A 152 -3.92 15.88 7.27
C VAL A 152 -3.47 14.46 6.90
N ALA A 153 -4.39 13.63 6.41
CA ALA A 153 -4.11 12.21 6.12
C ALA A 153 -4.26 11.84 4.64
N ILE A 154 -3.26 11.18 4.05
CA ILE A 154 -3.40 10.53 2.74
C ILE A 154 -3.82 9.10 2.95
N THR A 155 -4.96 8.73 2.37
CA THR A 155 -5.45 7.36 2.35
C THR A 155 -5.40 6.81 0.94
N LEU A 156 -4.60 5.78 0.71
CA LEU A 156 -4.73 4.91 -0.45
C LEU A 156 -5.86 3.93 -0.15
N ALA A 157 -7.07 4.28 -0.58
CA ALA A 157 -8.25 3.47 -0.36
C ALA A 157 -8.19 2.21 -1.23
N SER A 158 -8.38 1.05 -0.62
CA SER A 158 -8.68 -0.18 -1.33
C SER A 158 -10.08 -0.05 -1.93
N THR A 159 -10.25 -0.47 -3.18
CA THR A 159 -11.59 -0.60 -3.78
C THR A 159 -12.40 -1.70 -3.10
N VAL A 160 -11.73 -2.61 -2.38
CA VAL A 160 -12.34 -3.77 -1.73
C VAL A 160 -11.91 -3.85 -0.27
N GLY A 161 -12.74 -3.29 0.61
CA GLY A 161 -12.62 -3.39 2.07
C GLY A 161 -11.55 -2.50 2.71
N HIS A 162 -11.91 -1.89 3.84
CA HIS A 162 -11.05 -0.94 4.56
C HIS A 162 -9.80 -1.53 5.22
N ASP A 163 -9.70 -2.86 5.36
CA ASP A 163 -8.58 -3.51 6.05
C ASP A 163 -7.24 -3.41 5.29
N ARG A 164 -7.29 -2.95 4.03
CA ARG A 164 -6.13 -2.74 3.17
C ARG A 164 -5.82 -1.27 2.92
N ASP A 165 -6.66 -0.37 3.42
CA ASP A 165 -6.44 1.07 3.29
C ASP A 165 -5.10 1.42 3.91
N LEU A 166 -4.22 2.03 3.14
CA LEU A 166 -2.96 2.54 3.65
C LEU A 166 -3.15 4.01 3.98
N THR A 167 -3.04 4.37 5.25
CA THR A 167 -3.22 5.76 5.71
C THR A 167 -1.91 6.30 6.26
N LEU A 168 -1.48 7.43 5.72
CA LEU A 168 -0.37 8.25 6.21
C LEU A 168 -0.91 9.56 6.75
N THR A 169 -0.84 9.74 8.05
CA THR A 169 -1.38 10.90 8.75
C THR A 169 -0.24 11.82 9.19
N PHE A 170 -0.21 13.04 8.66
CA PHE A 170 0.73 14.06 9.09
C PHE A 170 0.31 14.66 10.42
N ARG A 171 1.29 14.84 11.30
CA ARG A 171 1.14 15.52 12.59
C ARG A 171 1.80 16.89 12.56
N ASP A 172 1.43 17.71 13.54
CA ASP A 172 1.93 19.08 13.65
C ASP A 172 3.41 19.16 13.98
N ASP A 173 4.05 18.10 14.45
CA ASP A 173 5.48 18.02 14.74
C ASP A 173 6.32 17.51 13.56
N SER A 174 5.71 17.45 12.37
CA SER A 174 6.30 16.90 11.14
C SER A 174 6.67 15.42 11.21
N THR A 175 6.05 14.67 12.13
CA THR A 175 6.06 13.20 12.10
C THR A 175 4.83 12.67 11.37
N LEU A 176 4.90 11.42 10.89
CA LEU A 176 3.75 10.74 10.29
C LEU A 176 3.36 9.49 11.07
N VAL A 177 2.06 9.19 11.09
CA VAL A 177 1.52 7.90 11.48
C VAL A 177 1.26 7.08 10.23
N LEU A 178 1.80 5.86 10.18
CA LEU A 178 1.51 4.87 9.15
C LEU A 178 0.54 3.82 9.69
N GLN A 179 -0.60 3.67 9.03
CA GLN A 179 -1.63 2.70 9.36
C GLN A 179 -1.99 1.85 8.14
N LYS A 180 -2.36 0.60 8.39
CA LYS A 180 -2.99 -0.29 7.41
C LYS A 180 -4.32 -0.79 7.97
N GLY A 181 -5.42 -0.36 7.35
CA GLY A 181 -6.77 -0.50 7.89
C GLY A 181 -6.83 0.03 9.32
N ARG A 182 -7.13 -0.87 10.27
CA ARG A 182 -7.20 -0.52 11.70
C ARG A 182 -5.86 -0.68 12.45
N THR A 183 -4.83 -1.22 11.80
CA THR A 183 -3.55 -1.55 12.42
C THR A 183 -2.59 -0.37 12.31
N VAL A 184 -2.09 0.12 13.43
CA VAL A 184 -1.01 1.11 13.47
C VAL A 184 0.33 0.38 13.29
N ILE A 185 1.11 0.78 12.29
CA ILE A 185 2.36 0.13 11.92
C ILE A 185 3.53 0.91 12.50
N SER A 186 3.47 2.23 12.34
CA SER A 186 4.38 3.18 12.96
C SER A 186 3.60 4.41 13.40
N ARG A 187 3.86 4.87 14.63
CA ARG A 187 3.37 6.16 15.11
C ARG A 187 4.30 7.31 14.79
N ASN A 188 5.50 7.00 14.32
CA ASN A 188 6.55 7.98 14.14
C ASN A 188 7.40 7.60 12.93
N VAL A 189 6.95 8.03 11.77
CA VAL A 189 7.73 8.08 10.53
C VAL A 189 8.27 9.50 10.38
N ARG A 190 9.58 9.64 10.21
CA ARG A 190 10.25 10.95 10.19
C ARG A 190 11.59 10.90 9.46
N ILE A 191 12.16 12.08 9.23
CA ILE A 191 13.56 12.21 8.80
C ILE A 191 14.47 12.34 10.02
N ALA A 192 15.58 11.62 9.98
CA ALA A 192 16.72 11.82 10.87
C ALA A 192 17.89 12.40 10.08
N THR A 193 18.55 13.40 10.66
CA THR A 193 19.87 13.84 10.21
C THR A 193 20.92 13.00 10.95
N PHE A 194 22.02 12.61 10.32
CA PHE A 194 23.09 11.95 11.06
C PHE A 194 24.49 12.26 10.51
N ASP A 195 25.45 12.14 11.43
CA ASP A 195 26.89 12.17 11.16
C ASP A 195 27.43 10.78 11.55
N GLU A 196 28.44 10.26 10.85
CA GLU A 196 28.98 8.89 10.98
C GLU A 196 29.47 8.55 12.40
N HIS A 197 29.51 9.54 13.30
CA HIS A 197 29.96 9.44 14.68
C HIS A 197 28.87 9.69 15.74
N ARG A 198 27.58 9.85 15.39
CA ARG A 198 26.52 10.24 16.34
C ARG A 198 25.28 9.33 16.30
N ALA A 199 24.63 9.18 17.46
CA ALA A 199 23.46 8.34 17.63
C ALA A 199 22.23 8.89 16.89
N LEU A 200 21.64 8.06 16.02
CA LEU A 200 20.48 8.36 15.15
C LEU A 200 19.24 8.91 15.89
N PHE A 201 19.12 8.66 17.20
CA PHE A 201 17.89 8.95 17.96
C PHE A 201 17.76 10.41 18.42
N GLY A 202 18.89 11.13 18.63
CA GLY A 202 18.88 12.52 19.09
C GLY A 202 18.71 13.55 17.96
N GLN A 203 18.94 13.15 16.70
CA GLN A 203 19.04 14.05 15.54
C GLN A 203 17.80 14.00 14.62
N SER A 204 16.73 13.41 15.12
CA SER A 204 15.47 13.16 14.42
C SER A 204 14.31 13.96 15.00
N LEU A 205 14.60 15.05 15.70
CA LEU A 205 13.61 15.82 16.45
C LEU A 205 13.47 17.20 15.86
N THR A 206 12.25 17.54 15.45
CA THR A 206 11.93 18.77 14.75
C THR A 206 12.16 19.97 15.68
N LEU A 207 12.91 20.97 15.22
CA LEU A 207 13.09 22.26 15.89
C LEU A 207 11.83 23.13 15.70
N THR A 208 11.33 23.19 14.45
CA THR A 208 10.09 23.89 14.06
C THR A 208 9.42 23.15 12.92
N SER A 209 8.10 23.19 12.87
CA SER A 209 7.27 22.51 11.87
C SER A 209 6.23 23.48 11.29
N GLU A 210 5.92 23.29 10.01
CA GLU A 210 4.83 23.97 9.32
C GLU A 210 3.59 23.09 9.32
N THR A 211 2.41 23.72 9.38
CA THR A 211 1.14 23.00 9.21
C THR A 211 1.13 22.29 7.85
N PRO A 212 0.82 20.99 7.79
CA PRO A 212 0.73 20.27 6.53
C PRO A 212 -0.35 20.88 5.62
N VAL A 213 -0.05 21.02 4.33
CA VAL A 213 -0.99 21.55 3.32
C VAL A 213 -1.20 20.50 2.23
N ARG A 214 -2.47 20.27 1.87
CA ARG A 214 -2.85 19.43 0.73
C ARG A 214 -3.08 20.30 -0.51
N ASP A 215 -2.47 19.92 -1.63
CA ASP A 215 -2.72 20.57 -2.92
C ASP A 215 -3.87 19.92 -3.72
N ALA A 216 -4.17 20.48 -4.89
CA ALA A 216 -5.23 19.97 -5.77
C ALA A 216 -4.96 18.57 -6.34
N SER A 217 -3.70 18.12 -6.37
CA SER A 217 -3.33 16.76 -6.80
C SER A 217 -3.50 15.72 -5.69
N GLY A 218 -3.83 16.17 -4.47
CA GLY A 218 -3.90 15.33 -3.28
C GLY A 218 -2.53 15.11 -2.61
N MET A 219 -1.46 15.71 -3.12
CA MET A 219 -0.15 15.71 -2.48
C MET A 219 -0.20 16.54 -1.19
N VAL A 220 0.43 16.04 -0.14
CA VAL A 220 0.56 16.74 1.14
C VAL A 220 2.02 17.15 1.34
N VAL A 221 2.22 18.40 1.74
CA VAL A 221 3.54 19.01 1.95
C VAL A 221 3.61 19.63 3.34
N THR A 222 4.72 19.44 4.05
CA THR A 222 5.04 20.13 5.31
C THR A 222 6.52 20.48 5.34
N GLY A 223 6.85 21.70 5.76
CA GLY A 223 8.22 22.09 6.09
C GLY A 223 8.57 21.77 7.53
N ALA A 224 9.81 21.36 7.76
CA ALA A 224 10.35 21.08 9.08
C ALA A 224 11.80 21.55 9.15
N SER A 225 12.23 22.05 10.30
CA SER A 225 13.64 22.30 10.56
C SER A 225 14.19 21.31 11.58
N TYR A 226 15.40 20.79 11.35
CA TYR A 226 16.03 19.77 12.18
C TYR A 226 17.38 20.24 12.72
N PRO A 227 17.82 19.75 13.89
CA PRO A 227 19.16 20.00 14.39
C PRO A 227 20.19 19.35 13.47
N ASP A 228 21.18 20.13 13.05
CA ASP A 228 22.36 19.69 12.31
C ASP A 228 23.60 20.39 12.91
N ALA A 229 24.79 19.82 12.75
CA ALA A 229 25.99 20.02 13.56
C ALA A 229 26.37 21.50 13.81
N ASN A 230 26.03 22.41 12.89
CA ASN A 230 26.34 23.84 13.01
C ASN A 230 25.16 24.78 12.70
N ASP A 231 24.15 24.37 11.92
CA ASP A 231 22.95 25.17 11.61
C ASP A 231 21.70 24.27 11.47
N ALA A 232 20.49 24.82 11.33
CA ALA A 232 19.26 24.05 11.16
C ALA A 232 19.12 23.53 9.72
N ALA A 233 18.88 22.22 9.56
CA ALA A 233 18.54 21.63 8.28
C ALA A 233 17.05 21.88 7.98
N ILE A 234 16.74 22.61 6.91
CA ILE A 234 15.36 22.88 6.50
C ILE A 234 14.96 21.83 5.48
N ILE A 235 13.95 21.03 5.80
CA ILE A 235 13.50 19.91 4.99
C ILE A 235 12.03 20.11 4.67
N GLN A 236 11.68 19.96 3.40
CA GLN A 236 10.29 19.88 2.97
C GLN A 236 9.93 18.41 2.74
N LEU A 237 9.01 17.88 3.55
CA LEU A 237 8.45 16.54 3.38
C LEU A 237 7.29 16.58 2.40
N ARG A 238 7.19 15.57 1.55
CA ARG A 238 6.10 15.42 0.59
C ARG A 238 5.59 13.99 0.60
N ALA A 239 4.28 13.84 0.67
CA ALA A 239 3.60 12.57 0.44
C ALA A 239 2.65 12.72 -0.75
N GLN A 240 2.81 11.84 -1.74
CA GLN A 240 2.00 11.84 -2.95
C GLN A 240 1.25 10.50 -3.06
N PRO A 241 -0.09 10.52 -3.15
CA PRO A 241 -0.84 9.32 -3.50
C PRO A 241 -0.56 8.94 -4.96
N LEU A 242 -0.25 7.67 -5.19
CA LEU A 242 -0.18 7.03 -6.51
C LEU A 242 -1.33 6.02 -6.64
N ALA A 243 -1.39 5.29 -7.75
CA ALA A 243 -2.45 4.30 -7.98
C ALA A 243 -2.41 3.14 -6.98
N ASP A 244 -1.21 2.68 -6.60
CA ASP A 244 -0.96 1.45 -5.83
C ASP A 244 -0.07 1.67 -4.59
N ALA A 245 0.44 2.89 -4.40
CA ALA A 245 1.38 3.23 -3.35
C ALA A 245 1.21 4.69 -2.89
N VAL A 246 1.79 5.02 -1.73
CA VAL A 246 2.07 6.41 -1.36
C VAL A 246 3.56 6.65 -1.45
N LYS A 247 3.96 7.64 -2.24
CA LYS A 247 5.35 8.09 -2.34
C LYS A 247 5.64 9.10 -1.24
N LEU A 248 6.54 8.76 -0.33
CA LEU A 248 7.17 9.68 0.60
C LEU A 248 8.50 10.16 0.03
N SER A 249 8.72 11.46 0.07
CA SER A 249 9.96 12.09 -0.38
C SER A 249 10.27 13.28 0.50
N TYR A 250 11.52 13.73 0.46
CA TYR A 250 11.90 14.97 1.11
C TYR A 250 12.80 15.80 0.19
N GLN A 251 12.78 17.10 0.37
CA GLN A 251 13.74 18.01 -0.25
C GLN A 251 14.52 18.71 0.85
N ASP A 252 15.85 18.59 0.80
CA ASP A 252 16.73 19.40 1.65
C ASP A 252 16.87 20.78 1.01
N LEU A 253 16.45 21.81 1.75
CA LEU A 253 16.55 23.22 1.37
C LEU A 253 17.76 23.89 2.01
N SER A 254 18.55 23.17 2.80
CA SER A 254 19.80 23.66 3.37
C SER A 254 20.95 23.58 2.36
N SER A 255 21.94 24.46 2.53
CA SER A 255 23.07 24.60 1.61
C SER A 255 24.21 23.59 1.85
N ARG A 256 24.03 22.61 2.75
CA ARG A 256 25.09 21.65 3.13
C ARG A 256 24.60 20.21 3.02
N ALA A 257 25.49 19.34 2.55
CA ALA A 257 25.28 17.91 2.58
C ALA A 257 25.45 17.39 4.02
N SER A 258 24.38 16.86 4.60
CA SER A 258 24.46 16.01 5.78
C SER A 258 23.63 14.75 5.52
N ASN A 259 24.06 13.60 6.06
CA ASN A 259 23.39 12.34 5.77
C ASN A 259 21.98 12.35 6.36
N ARG A 260 21.06 11.67 5.67
CA ARG A 260 19.62 11.64 5.99
C ARG A 260 19.10 10.22 5.90
N ALA A 261 18.20 9.88 6.81
CA ALA A 261 17.50 8.60 6.82
C ALA A 261 16.01 8.79 7.08
N TRP A 262 15.20 7.93 6.46
CA TRP A 262 13.84 7.71 6.93
C TRP A 262 13.89 6.81 8.16
N VAL A 263 13.27 7.24 9.25
CA VAL A 263 13.19 6.48 10.50
C VAL A 263 11.73 6.22 10.84
N LEU A 264 11.42 4.96 11.14
CA LEU A 264 10.09 4.47 11.46
C LEU A 264 10.14 3.75 12.81
N THR A 265 9.49 4.29 13.83
CA THR A 265 9.32 3.59 15.11
C THR A 265 8.23 2.54 14.97
N LEU A 266 8.60 1.28 15.11
CA LEU A 266 7.70 0.15 14.87
C LEU A 266 6.92 -0.20 16.13
N GLU A 267 5.61 -0.43 15.99
CA GLU A 267 4.75 -0.83 17.11
C GLU A 267 5.14 -2.20 17.69
N GLY A 268 4.88 -2.38 19.00
CA GLY A 268 5.40 -3.52 19.78
C GLY A 268 5.15 -4.89 19.14
N GLY A 269 6.24 -5.61 18.84
CA GLY A 269 6.22 -6.93 18.19
C GLY A 269 6.42 -6.89 16.67
N ALA A 270 6.36 -5.73 16.02
CA ALA A 270 6.57 -5.61 14.57
C ALA A 270 7.98 -6.00 14.11
N VAL A 271 8.98 -5.97 15.00
CA VAL A 271 10.34 -6.46 14.72
C VAL A 271 10.44 -7.99 14.68
N GLU A 272 9.46 -8.66 15.28
CA GLU A 272 9.32 -10.11 15.22
C GLU A 272 8.54 -10.56 13.98
N LEU A 273 7.93 -9.62 13.22
CA LEU A 273 7.23 -9.98 12.00
C LEU A 273 8.20 -10.58 10.98
N PRO A 274 7.73 -11.59 10.22
CA PRO A 274 8.50 -12.09 9.09
C PRO A 274 8.75 -10.95 8.12
N ALA A 275 10.01 -10.78 7.75
CA ALA A 275 10.47 -9.78 6.83
C ALA A 275 11.23 -10.44 5.68
N THR A 276 11.08 -9.88 4.50
CA THR A 276 11.81 -10.29 3.31
C THR A 276 12.44 -9.06 2.68
N LEU A 277 13.75 -9.10 2.49
CA LEU A 277 14.52 -8.03 1.88
C LEU A 277 14.95 -8.47 0.49
N TYR A 278 14.68 -7.64 -0.50
CA TYR A 278 15.11 -7.85 -1.87
C TYR A 278 16.13 -6.81 -2.30
N SER A 279 16.97 -7.22 -3.24
CA SER A 279 17.81 -6.34 -4.03
C SER A 279 17.59 -6.67 -5.50
N ALA A 280 17.13 -5.69 -6.27
CA ALA A 280 16.60 -5.81 -7.62
C ALA A 280 15.43 -6.82 -7.66
N ASN A 281 15.75 -8.10 -7.89
CA ASN A 281 14.76 -9.18 -7.99
C ASN A 281 15.16 -10.44 -7.23
N SER A 282 16.27 -10.41 -6.49
CA SER A 282 16.74 -11.54 -5.69
C SER A 282 16.48 -11.28 -4.23
N ALA A 283 15.91 -12.27 -3.55
CA ALA A 283 15.77 -12.22 -2.10
C ALA A 283 17.17 -12.26 -1.49
N VAL A 284 17.53 -11.22 -0.75
CA VAL A 284 18.74 -11.17 0.07
C VAL A 284 18.55 -12.09 1.28
N GLU A 285 17.38 -11.97 1.91
CA GLU A 285 16.90 -12.80 3.01
C GLU A 285 15.37 -12.88 2.93
N SER A 286 14.76 -14.00 3.34
CA SER A 286 13.31 -14.22 3.19
C SER A 286 12.69 -14.90 4.41
N GLY A 287 11.55 -14.36 4.85
CA GLY A 287 10.77 -14.91 5.96
C GLY A 287 11.50 -14.90 7.31
N VAL A 288 12.52 -14.04 7.47
CA VAL A 288 13.29 -13.94 8.71
C VAL A 288 12.72 -12.84 9.60
N PRO A 289 12.87 -12.90 10.94
CA PRO A 289 12.51 -11.78 11.80
C PRO A 289 13.25 -10.51 11.37
N LEU A 290 12.57 -9.36 11.35
CA LEU A 290 13.13 -8.08 10.90
C LEU A 290 14.50 -7.77 11.54
N ARG A 291 14.69 -8.06 12.84
CA ARG A 291 15.99 -7.88 13.53
C ARG A 291 17.19 -8.55 12.84
N SER A 292 16.94 -9.61 12.08
CA SER A 292 17.98 -10.37 11.38
C SER A 292 18.49 -9.66 10.12
N LEU A 293 17.79 -8.60 9.70
CA LEU A 293 18.12 -7.78 8.54
C LEU A 293 19.04 -6.59 8.88
N GLU A 294 19.50 -6.47 10.14
CA GLU A 294 20.45 -5.42 10.54
C GLU A 294 21.69 -5.37 9.65
N GLY A 295 22.00 -4.20 9.11
CA GLY A 295 23.16 -3.95 8.25
C GLY A 295 23.04 -4.51 6.84
N ARG A 296 21.91 -5.15 6.48
CA ARG A 296 21.69 -5.67 5.13
C ARG A 296 21.30 -4.55 4.16
N VAL A 297 21.60 -4.75 2.89
CA VAL A 297 21.35 -3.79 1.81
C VAL A 297 20.28 -4.34 0.87
N GLY A 298 19.28 -3.53 0.54
CA GLY A 298 18.23 -3.90 -0.40
C GLY A 298 17.42 -2.70 -0.91
N ASP A 299 16.66 -2.90 -1.97
CA ASP A 299 15.81 -1.87 -2.60
C ASP A 299 14.31 -2.10 -2.39
N GLU A 300 13.92 -3.21 -1.77
CA GLU A 300 12.54 -3.46 -1.33
C GLU A 300 12.50 -4.28 -0.04
N LEU A 301 11.80 -3.78 0.97
CA LEU A 301 11.52 -4.49 2.22
C LEU A 301 10.03 -4.82 2.31
N ILE A 302 9.72 -6.09 2.51
CA ILE A 302 8.37 -6.58 2.82
C ILE A 302 8.33 -6.89 4.32
N LEU A 303 7.40 -6.27 5.05
CA LEU A 303 7.09 -6.57 6.44
C LEU A 303 5.75 -7.28 6.55
N GLY A 304 5.72 -8.44 7.20
CA GLY A 304 4.54 -9.29 7.27
C GLY A 304 4.34 -10.12 6.00
N GLU A 305 3.19 -10.78 5.91
CA GLU A 305 2.87 -11.71 4.83
C GLU A 305 1.44 -11.54 4.32
N ARG A 306 1.24 -11.84 3.03
CA ARG A 306 -0.08 -11.92 2.38
C ARG A 306 -0.89 -10.64 2.62
N LYS A 307 -2.16 -10.77 3.04
CA LYS A 307 -3.04 -9.63 3.35
C LYS A 307 -2.50 -8.67 4.40
N ASN A 308 -1.55 -9.08 5.25
CA ASN A 308 -0.99 -8.23 6.30
C ASN A 308 0.32 -7.55 5.88
N GLN A 309 0.84 -7.85 4.68
CA GLN A 309 2.13 -7.32 4.26
C GLN A 309 2.10 -5.80 4.03
N ILE A 310 3.22 -5.15 4.31
CA ILE A 310 3.50 -3.76 3.94
C ILE A 310 4.84 -3.75 3.24
N VAL A 311 4.89 -3.06 2.12
CA VAL A 311 6.06 -3.03 1.26
C VAL A 311 6.62 -1.63 1.25
N PHE A 312 7.90 -1.53 1.55
CA PHE A 312 8.70 -0.32 1.40
C PHE A 312 9.61 -0.55 0.20
N SER A 313 9.34 0.12 -0.91
CA SER A 313 10.21 0.10 -2.08
C SER A 313 11.03 1.38 -2.15
N PHE A 314 12.29 1.23 -2.56
CA PHE A 314 13.25 2.30 -2.71
C PHE A 314 13.61 2.43 -4.19
N GLY A 315 13.94 3.65 -4.62
CA GLY A 315 14.46 3.88 -5.97
C GLY A 315 15.89 3.34 -6.17
N GLN A 316 16.56 2.98 -5.08
CA GLN A 316 17.94 2.53 -5.02
C GLN A 316 18.17 1.64 -3.77
N PRO A 317 19.21 0.80 -3.75
CA PRO A 317 19.51 -0.01 -2.57
C PRO A 317 19.91 0.85 -1.35
N LEU A 318 19.33 0.54 -0.19
CA LEU A 318 19.59 1.20 1.09
C LEU A 318 20.04 0.18 2.14
N THR A 319 20.82 0.64 3.12
CA THR A 319 21.19 -0.13 4.30
C THR A 319 20.09 -0.03 5.35
N LEU A 320 19.67 -1.18 5.88
CA LEU A 320 18.70 -1.26 6.97
C LEU A 320 19.43 -1.22 8.31
N HIS A 321 18.96 -0.35 9.20
CA HIS A 321 19.39 -0.27 10.59
C HIS A 321 18.20 -0.36 11.54
N ILE A 322 18.38 -1.04 12.65
CA ILE A 322 17.38 -1.31 13.68
C ILE A 322 17.94 -0.75 14.98
N VAL A 323 17.40 0.40 15.35
CA VAL A 323 17.85 1.19 16.48
C VAL A 323 16.91 0.91 17.66
N GLY A 324 17.47 0.78 18.86
CA GLY A 324 16.70 1.02 20.09
C GLY A 324 16.32 -0.17 20.97
N GLU A 325 16.59 -1.43 20.61
CA GLU A 325 16.16 -2.54 21.47
C GLU A 325 17.01 -2.67 22.76
N LYS A 326 18.30 -2.33 22.72
CA LYS A 326 19.22 -2.51 23.88
C LYS A 326 19.75 -1.22 24.52
N GLN A 327 19.59 -0.07 23.87
CA GLN A 327 20.30 1.16 24.27
C GLN A 327 19.38 2.27 24.83
N THR A 328 18.09 2.28 24.50
CA THR A 328 17.19 3.42 24.80
C THR A 328 15.89 3.04 25.49
N GLY A 329 15.57 1.74 25.67
CA GLY A 329 14.30 1.30 26.28
C GLY A 329 13.05 1.78 25.54
N THR A 330 13.23 2.24 24.30
CA THR A 330 12.17 2.69 23.39
C THR A 330 11.73 1.53 22.52
N GLN A 331 10.56 1.66 21.89
CA GLN A 331 10.19 0.77 20.80
C GLN A 331 11.31 0.75 19.74
N PRO A 332 11.58 -0.42 19.12
CA PRO A 332 12.59 -0.52 18.08
C PRO A 332 12.20 0.35 16.89
N ALA A 333 13.17 1.06 16.34
CA ALA A 333 13.02 1.92 15.18
C ALA A 333 13.80 1.35 13.99
N LEU A 334 13.14 1.25 12.85
CA LEU A 334 13.76 0.91 11.58
C LEU A 334 14.22 2.18 10.89
N ALA A 335 15.49 2.23 10.49
CA ALA A 335 16.08 3.33 9.77
C ALA A 335 16.57 2.84 8.39
N PHE A 336 16.20 3.58 7.35
CA PHE A 336 16.67 3.37 5.98
C PHE A 336 17.75 4.39 5.66
N VAL A 337 18.98 3.92 5.53
CA VAL A 337 20.17 4.76 5.34
C VAL A 337 20.67 4.61 3.90
N ALA A 338 20.82 5.73 3.20
CA ALA A 338 21.49 5.74 1.90
C ALA A 338 23.01 5.52 2.06
N PRO A 339 23.68 4.88 1.10
CA PRO A 339 25.14 4.76 1.09
C PRO A 339 25.85 6.13 1.17
N SER A 340 27.04 6.17 1.74
CA SER A 340 27.87 7.39 1.80
C SER A 340 28.19 7.91 0.39
N GLY A 341 28.12 9.23 0.20
CA GLY A 341 28.30 9.87 -1.10
C GLY A 341 27.02 10.03 -1.93
N PHE A 342 25.84 9.91 -1.32
CA PHE A 342 24.57 10.27 -1.97
C PHE A 342 24.54 11.79 -2.24
N GLU A 343 24.98 12.18 -3.44
CA GLU A 343 24.94 13.56 -3.94
C GLU A 343 23.59 13.86 -4.59
N GLY A 344 22.77 14.66 -3.92
CA GLY A 344 21.59 15.31 -4.51
C GLY A 344 20.26 14.59 -4.28
N GLY A 345 19.25 15.39 -3.91
CA GLY A 345 17.83 15.09 -4.07
C GLY A 345 17.28 13.91 -3.29
N GLY A 346 16.65 14.18 -2.15
CA GLY A 346 15.57 13.39 -1.54
C GLY A 346 15.56 11.86 -1.64
N LEU A 347 15.58 11.16 -0.51
CA LEU A 347 15.32 9.72 -0.49
C LEU A 347 13.82 9.44 -0.69
N ASP A 348 13.47 8.90 -1.86
CA ASP A 348 12.12 8.44 -2.16
C ASP A 348 11.84 7.06 -1.55
N VAL A 349 10.74 6.94 -0.81
CA VAL A 349 10.21 5.70 -0.27
C VAL A 349 8.78 5.52 -0.77
N TYR A 350 8.50 4.39 -1.41
CA TYR A 350 7.17 4.03 -1.86
C TYR A 350 6.60 3.01 -0.88
N ILE A 351 5.47 3.34 -0.26
CA ILE A 351 4.80 2.47 0.70
C ILE A 351 3.53 1.91 0.07
N SER A 352 3.44 0.59 -0.04
CA SER A 352 2.31 -0.12 -0.65
C SER A 352 1.90 -1.34 0.18
N THR A 353 0.80 -1.98 -0.21
CA THR A 353 0.32 -3.24 0.37
C THR A 353 0.60 -4.46 -0.51
N SER A 354 1.14 -4.23 -1.70
CA SER A 354 1.54 -5.25 -2.68
C SER A 354 2.98 -5.02 -3.12
N ASN A 355 3.72 -6.10 -3.32
CA ASN A 355 5.11 -6.03 -3.77
C ASN A 355 5.21 -6.05 -5.30
N ARG A 356 6.34 -5.56 -5.84
CA ARG A 356 6.53 -5.43 -7.30
C ARG A 356 6.39 -6.76 -8.05
N ARG A 357 6.81 -7.87 -7.44
CA ARG A 357 6.77 -9.20 -8.07
C ARG A 357 5.35 -9.74 -8.19
N GLU A 358 4.55 -9.54 -7.16
CA GLU A 358 3.13 -9.86 -7.15
C GLU A 358 2.39 -9.06 -8.24
N GLU A 359 2.61 -7.75 -8.32
CA GLU A 359 2.01 -6.91 -9.37
C GLU A 359 2.46 -7.32 -10.77
N ALA A 360 3.76 -7.59 -10.97
CA ALA A 360 4.28 -8.02 -12.25
C ALA A 360 3.70 -9.38 -12.69
N ARG A 361 3.52 -10.30 -11.74
CA ARG A 361 2.91 -11.61 -11.98
C ARG A 361 1.45 -11.48 -12.39
N ILE A 362 0.68 -10.66 -11.67
CA ILE A 362 -0.73 -10.40 -11.98
C ILE A 362 -0.86 -9.74 -13.36
N ALA A 363 -0.07 -8.70 -13.64
CA ALA A 363 -0.08 -8.03 -14.95
C ALA A 363 0.23 -9.00 -16.09
N SER A 364 1.27 -9.84 -15.94
CA SER A 364 1.62 -10.84 -16.96
C SER A 364 0.52 -11.85 -17.23
N VAL A 365 -0.22 -12.29 -16.21
CA VAL A 365 -1.35 -13.23 -16.40
C VAL A 365 -2.53 -12.52 -17.06
N LEU A 366 -2.80 -11.27 -16.70
CA LEU A 366 -3.88 -10.51 -17.34
C LEU A 366 -3.60 -10.27 -18.84
N ASP A 367 -2.36 -9.98 -19.21
CA ASP A 367 -1.94 -9.89 -20.62
C ASP A 367 -2.10 -11.24 -21.35
N GLU A 368 -1.86 -12.35 -20.67
CA GLU A 368 -2.07 -13.71 -21.21
C GLU A 368 -3.57 -14.02 -21.38
N VAL A 369 -4.41 -13.63 -20.42
CA VAL A 369 -5.87 -13.73 -20.50
C VAL A 369 -6.41 -12.95 -21.69
N GLU A 370 -5.92 -11.73 -21.92
CA GLU A 370 -6.32 -10.92 -23.07
C GLU A 370 -5.91 -11.56 -24.40
N ARG A 371 -4.68 -12.12 -24.48
CA ARG A 371 -4.23 -12.88 -25.66
C ARG A 371 -5.10 -14.11 -25.91
N PHE A 372 -5.38 -14.92 -24.89
CA PHE A 372 -6.26 -16.07 -25.04
C PHE A 372 -7.66 -15.69 -25.48
N ARG A 373 -8.21 -14.57 -24.99
CA ARG A 373 -9.50 -14.06 -25.45
C ARG A 373 -9.47 -13.61 -26.91
N HIS A 374 -8.36 -13.02 -27.36
CA HIS A 374 -8.20 -12.61 -28.75
C HIS A 374 -8.09 -13.82 -29.70
N ASP A 375 -7.40 -14.87 -29.27
CA ASP A 375 -7.22 -16.12 -30.02
C ASP A 375 -8.45 -17.07 -29.93
N ASP A 376 -9.60 -16.59 -29.45
CA ASP A 376 -10.84 -17.35 -29.20
C ASP A 376 -10.69 -18.50 -28.17
N ARG A 377 -9.59 -18.55 -27.41
CA ARG A 377 -9.29 -19.58 -26.39
C ARG A 377 -9.82 -19.21 -25.00
N HIS A 378 -11.10 -18.91 -24.91
CA HIS A 378 -11.77 -18.46 -23.67
C HIS A 378 -11.66 -19.43 -22.47
N GLY A 379 -11.62 -20.73 -22.71
CA GLY A 379 -11.40 -21.72 -21.64
C GLY A 379 -10.01 -21.63 -21.01
N SER A 380 -8.98 -21.38 -21.83
CA SER A 380 -7.60 -21.14 -21.35
C SER A 380 -7.51 -19.81 -20.59
N ALA A 381 -8.20 -18.77 -21.07
CA ALA A 381 -8.30 -17.48 -20.37
C ALA A 381 -8.91 -17.63 -18.97
N ALA A 382 -10.03 -18.35 -18.88
CA ALA A 382 -10.69 -18.67 -17.61
C ALA A 382 -9.78 -19.45 -16.65
N ALA A 383 -9.08 -20.49 -17.14
CA ALA A 383 -8.18 -21.28 -16.30
C ALA A 383 -6.98 -20.48 -15.78
N ALA A 384 -6.39 -19.60 -16.61
CA ALA A 384 -5.29 -18.73 -16.19
C ALA A 384 -5.74 -17.74 -15.11
N LEU A 385 -6.96 -17.21 -15.25
CA LEU A 385 -7.57 -16.30 -14.29
C LEU A 385 -7.88 -16.98 -12.95
N ASP A 386 -8.46 -18.18 -12.99
CA ASP A 386 -8.74 -18.97 -11.79
C ASP A 386 -7.41 -19.31 -11.06
N ALA A 387 -6.37 -19.69 -11.80
CA ALA A 387 -5.06 -20.00 -11.24
C ALA A 387 -4.39 -18.81 -10.54
N VAL A 388 -4.44 -17.59 -11.10
CA VAL A 388 -3.85 -16.41 -10.45
C VAL A 388 -4.64 -15.94 -9.23
N VAL A 389 -5.97 -16.13 -9.23
CA VAL A 389 -6.81 -15.89 -8.05
C VAL A 389 -6.51 -16.88 -6.94
N GLU A 390 -6.24 -18.15 -7.27
CA GLU A 390 -5.77 -19.17 -6.32
C GLU A 390 -4.35 -18.90 -5.81
N GLU A 391 -3.47 -18.35 -6.66
CA GLU A 391 -2.09 -17.95 -6.30
C GLU A 391 -2.11 -16.78 -5.29
N PHE A 392 -3.01 -15.80 -5.48
CA PHE A 392 -3.12 -14.60 -4.65
C PHE A 392 -4.52 -14.42 -4.03
N PRO A 393 -4.96 -15.33 -3.14
CA PRO A 393 -6.32 -15.31 -2.58
C PRO A 393 -6.59 -14.13 -1.65
N TRP A 394 -5.56 -13.37 -1.27
CA TRP A 394 -5.73 -12.13 -0.52
C TRP A 394 -5.99 -10.92 -1.42
N ARG A 395 -5.83 -11.02 -2.74
CA ARG A 395 -6.02 -9.91 -3.68
C ARG A 395 -7.48 -9.81 -4.11
N ASP A 396 -8.24 -9.08 -3.30
CA ASP A 396 -9.66 -8.88 -3.55
C ASP A 396 -9.93 -8.05 -4.81
N ASP A 397 -9.06 -7.08 -5.11
CA ASP A 397 -9.03 -6.30 -6.35
C ASP A 397 -8.87 -7.20 -7.60
N LEU A 398 -7.97 -8.19 -7.52
CA LEU A 398 -7.82 -9.21 -8.56
C LEU A 398 -9.08 -10.08 -8.67
N ARG A 399 -9.66 -10.50 -7.55
CA ARG A 399 -10.87 -11.34 -7.54
C ARG A 399 -12.07 -10.63 -8.17
N GLU A 400 -12.26 -9.34 -7.89
CA GLU A 400 -13.35 -8.56 -8.50
C GLU A 400 -13.17 -8.46 -10.01
N ARG A 401 -11.98 -8.04 -10.46
CA ARG A 401 -11.66 -7.98 -11.89
C ARG A 401 -11.81 -9.36 -12.56
N ALA A 402 -11.38 -10.42 -11.87
CA ALA A 402 -11.54 -11.78 -12.34
C ALA A 402 -13.01 -12.19 -12.49
N THR A 403 -13.86 -11.81 -11.52
CA THR A 403 -15.29 -12.09 -11.56
C THR A 403 -15.97 -11.42 -12.76
N GLU A 404 -15.60 -10.17 -13.06
CA GLU A 404 -16.12 -9.44 -14.21
C GLU A 404 -15.74 -10.10 -15.54
N ILE A 405 -14.45 -10.42 -15.73
CA ILE A 405 -13.95 -11.11 -16.92
C ILE A 405 -14.60 -12.49 -17.06
N ARG A 406 -14.75 -13.21 -15.95
CA ARG A 406 -15.37 -14.54 -15.96
C ARG A 406 -16.84 -14.47 -16.37
N ALA A 407 -17.59 -13.52 -15.84
CA ALA A 407 -18.98 -13.30 -16.23
C ALA A 407 -19.13 -12.98 -17.73
N GLU A 408 -18.16 -12.27 -18.31
CA GLU A 408 -18.14 -12.01 -19.75
C GLU A 408 -17.93 -13.29 -20.57
N ILE A 409 -16.94 -14.11 -20.19
CA ILE A 409 -16.67 -15.41 -20.81
C ILE A 409 -17.90 -16.33 -20.72
N ASP A 410 -18.52 -16.42 -19.55
CA ASP A 410 -19.69 -17.28 -19.33
C ASP A 410 -20.89 -16.82 -20.19
N ARG A 411 -21.12 -15.51 -20.32
CA ARG A 411 -22.17 -14.97 -21.21
C ARG A 411 -21.90 -15.31 -22.68
N LEU A 412 -20.65 -15.18 -23.13
CA LEU A 412 -20.28 -15.52 -24.50
C LEU A 412 -20.45 -17.02 -24.78
N ALA A 413 -20.03 -17.87 -23.84
CA ALA A 413 -20.21 -19.32 -23.93
C ALA A 413 -21.70 -19.69 -24.00
N GLN A 414 -22.54 -19.06 -23.16
CA GLN A 414 -23.97 -19.31 -23.17
C GLN A 414 -24.63 -18.92 -24.50
N ARG A 415 -24.24 -17.78 -25.09
CA ARG A 415 -24.74 -17.35 -26.41
C ARG A 415 -24.39 -18.37 -27.50
N ARG A 416 -23.13 -18.78 -27.59
CA ARG A 416 -22.68 -19.77 -28.59
C ARG A 416 -23.30 -21.16 -28.35
N LEU A 417 -23.58 -21.54 -27.11
CA LEU A 417 -24.31 -22.77 -26.80
C LEU A 417 -25.76 -22.69 -27.30
N GLU A 418 -26.42 -21.55 -27.15
CA GLU A 418 -27.77 -21.32 -27.67
C GLU A 418 -27.80 -21.43 -29.20
N ASP A 419 -26.78 -20.90 -29.89
CA ASP A 419 -26.61 -21.08 -31.34
C ASP A 419 -26.49 -22.57 -31.71
N LEU A 420 -25.69 -23.35 -30.98
CA LEU A 420 -25.59 -24.80 -31.20
C LEU A 420 -26.93 -25.52 -30.98
N ARG A 421 -27.71 -25.13 -29.96
CA ARG A 421 -29.05 -25.68 -29.70
C ARG A 421 -30.02 -25.36 -30.84
N SER A 422 -29.97 -24.14 -31.38
CA SER A 422 -30.76 -23.71 -32.53
C SER A 422 -30.44 -24.57 -33.77
N ILE A 423 -29.15 -24.74 -34.08
CA ILE A 423 -28.69 -25.57 -35.21
C ILE A 423 -29.11 -27.04 -35.01
N ARG A 424 -29.07 -27.56 -33.78
CA ARG A 424 -29.57 -28.92 -33.48
C ARG A 424 -31.07 -29.04 -33.76
N SER A 425 -31.88 -28.06 -33.36
CA SER A 425 -33.33 -28.07 -33.63
C SER A 425 -33.60 -28.13 -35.14
N ASP A 426 -32.85 -27.35 -35.89
CA ASP A 426 -32.83 -27.35 -37.35
C ASP A 426 -32.41 -28.71 -37.93
N LEU A 427 -31.36 -29.34 -37.39
CA LEU A 427 -30.93 -30.67 -37.79
C LEU A 427 -32.01 -31.73 -37.55
N ALA A 428 -32.70 -31.69 -36.41
CA ALA A 428 -33.80 -32.61 -36.09
C ALA A 428 -34.99 -32.45 -37.06
N LYS A 429 -35.34 -31.21 -37.41
CA LYS A 429 -36.48 -30.90 -38.29
C LYS A 429 -36.18 -31.24 -39.76
N TYR A 430 -34.99 -30.91 -40.26
CA TYR A 430 -34.70 -30.97 -41.70
C TYR A 430 -33.81 -32.13 -42.11
N LYS A 431 -33.02 -32.72 -41.19
CA LYS A 431 -32.15 -33.90 -41.39
C LYS A 431 -31.27 -33.80 -42.65
N ALA A 432 -30.47 -32.73 -42.76
CA ALA A 432 -29.61 -32.46 -43.92
C ALA A 432 -28.13 -32.74 -43.62
N PRO A 433 -27.39 -33.46 -44.50
CA PRO A 433 -25.96 -33.66 -44.33
C PRO A 433 -25.12 -32.36 -44.22
N PRO A 434 -25.39 -31.30 -45.01
CA PRO A 434 -24.64 -30.03 -44.88
C PRO A 434 -24.89 -29.28 -43.56
N ILE A 435 -26.11 -29.34 -43.02
CA ILE A 435 -26.44 -28.75 -41.70
C ILE A 435 -25.70 -29.51 -40.59
N ARG A 436 -25.61 -30.85 -40.73
CA ARG A 436 -24.82 -31.68 -39.83
C ARG A 436 -23.33 -31.32 -39.86
N ALA A 437 -22.75 -31.16 -41.05
CA ALA A 437 -21.35 -30.76 -41.19
C ALA A 437 -21.08 -29.38 -40.57
N HIS A 438 -22.00 -28.42 -40.74
CA HIS A 438 -21.92 -27.11 -40.08
C HIS A 438 -22.05 -27.22 -38.55
N PHE A 439 -22.98 -28.03 -38.05
CA PHE A 439 -23.12 -28.29 -36.62
C PHE A 439 -21.86 -28.90 -36.01
N GLU A 440 -21.29 -29.92 -36.65
CA GLU A 440 -20.05 -30.58 -36.20
C GLU A 440 -18.85 -29.62 -36.24
N GLN A 441 -18.78 -28.74 -37.25
CA GLN A 441 -17.78 -27.66 -37.29
C GLN A 441 -17.94 -26.70 -36.11
N ARG A 442 -19.14 -26.14 -35.91
CA ARG A 442 -19.41 -25.20 -34.81
C ARG A 442 -19.19 -25.82 -33.43
N LEU A 443 -19.50 -27.10 -33.29
CA LEU A 443 -19.24 -27.83 -32.05
C LEU A 443 -17.74 -28.02 -31.79
N ARG A 444 -16.93 -28.28 -32.82
CA ARG A 444 -15.47 -28.32 -32.70
C ARG A 444 -14.90 -26.96 -32.30
N GLU A 445 -15.30 -25.90 -33.00
CA GLU A 445 -14.93 -24.52 -32.68
C GLU A 445 -15.32 -24.17 -31.22
N PHE A 446 -16.52 -24.56 -30.78
CA PHE A 446 -16.96 -24.35 -29.40
C PHE A 446 -16.09 -25.09 -28.37
N ARG A 447 -15.73 -26.36 -28.65
CA ARG A 447 -14.87 -27.15 -27.76
C ARG A 447 -13.46 -26.59 -27.66
N GLU A 448 -12.90 -26.16 -28.79
CA GLU A 448 -11.58 -25.53 -28.83
C GLU A 448 -11.59 -24.20 -28.07
N ALA A 449 -12.64 -23.41 -28.25
CA ALA A 449 -12.78 -22.11 -27.61
C ALA A 449 -13.00 -22.18 -26.10
N PHE A 450 -13.90 -23.04 -25.62
CA PHE A 450 -14.35 -23.10 -24.22
C PHE A 450 -13.82 -24.32 -23.46
N GLY A 451 -12.82 -25.03 -23.99
CA GLY A 451 -12.24 -26.23 -23.39
C GLY A 451 -11.92 -26.06 -21.90
N GLY A 452 -12.33 -27.02 -21.08
CA GLY A 452 -12.17 -26.98 -19.62
C GLY A 452 -13.32 -26.31 -18.86
N LEU A 453 -14.22 -25.61 -19.53
CA LEU A 453 -15.40 -25.02 -18.90
C LEU A 453 -16.57 -26.02 -18.77
N PRO A 454 -17.41 -25.91 -17.72
CA PRO A 454 -18.56 -26.80 -17.52
C PRO A 454 -19.53 -26.85 -18.71
N VAL A 455 -19.71 -25.71 -19.39
CA VAL A 455 -20.59 -25.54 -20.56
C VAL A 455 -20.25 -26.48 -21.74
N VAL A 456 -19.02 -26.98 -21.81
CA VAL A 456 -18.62 -27.96 -22.84
C VAL A 456 -19.33 -29.30 -22.65
N ARG A 457 -19.62 -29.70 -21.42
CA ARG A 457 -20.39 -30.94 -21.14
C ARG A 457 -21.81 -30.83 -21.67
N ASP A 458 -22.41 -29.64 -21.58
CA ASP A 458 -23.73 -29.39 -22.15
C ASP A 458 -23.69 -29.50 -23.68
N ALA A 459 -22.65 -28.95 -24.33
CA ALA A 459 -22.45 -29.09 -25.77
C ALA A 459 -22.20 -30.55 -26.20
N GLU A 460 -21.51 -31.35 -25.38
CA GLU A 460 -21.33 -32.79 -25.61
C GLU A 460 -22.63 -33.57 -25.51
N SER A 461 -23.51 -33.24 -24.55
CA SER A 461 -24.83 -33.86 -24.45
C SER A 461 -25.70 -33.63 -25.70
N ILE A 462 -25.54 -32.47 -26.34
CA ILE A 462 -26.21 -32.12 -27.59
C ILE A 462 -25.73 -33.04 -28.73
N LEU A 463 -24.44 -33.36 -28.80
CA LEU A 463 -23.89 -34.29 -29.80
C LEU A 463 -24.43 -35.71 -29.62
N SER A 464 -24.37 -36.25 -28.41
CA SER A 464 -24.85 -37.61 -28.12
C SER A 464 -26.33 -37.78 -28.48
N ALA A 465 -27.14 -36.74 -28.30
CA ALA A 465 -28.54 -36.75 -28.71
C ALA A 465 -28.74 -36.73 -30.23
N VAL A 466 -27.91 -35.98 -30.97
CA VAL A 466 -27.93 -35.97 -32.45
C VAL A 466 -27.52 -37.33 -33.03
N GLU A 467 -26.53 -37.99 -32.43
CA GLU A 467 -26.10 -39.32 -32.84
C GLU A 467 -27.18 -40.39 -32.59
N ALA A 468 -27.92 -40.28 -31.48
CA ALA A 468 -29.06 -41.15 -31.19
C ALA A 468 -30.24 -40.97 -32.17
N ASP A 469 -30.52 -39.72 -32.58
CA ASP A 469 -31.62 -39.40 -33.53
C ASP A 469 -31.34 -39.87 -34.98
N SER A 470 -30.07 -40.20 -35.28
CA SER A 470 -29.61 -40.61 -36.62
C SER A 470 -30.07 -42.01 -37.03
N ALA A 471 -30.61 -42.81 -36.12
CA ALA A 471 -31.03 -44.20 -36.37
C ALA A 471 -32.43 -44.34 -37.00
N SER A 472 -33.14 -43.25 -37.31
CA SER A 472 -34.49 -43.35 -37.88
C SER A 472 -34.79 -42.42 -39.06
N SER A 473 -35.33 -43.05 -40.11
CA SER A 473 -36.18 -42.53 -41.20
C SER A 473 -35.54 -41.98 -42.48
N SER A 474 -35.97 -42.61 -43.58
CA SER A 474 -36.15 -42.04 -44.92
C SER A 474 -37.29 -41.01 -44.93
N LEU A 475 -37.09 -39.83 -45.52
CA LEU A 475 -38.11 -38.78 -45.62
C LEU A 475 -38.56 -38.54 -47.07
N ARG A 476 -39.88 -38.43 -47.25
CA ARG A 476 -40.55 -38.14 -48.54
C ARG A 476 -40.34 -36.69 -49.00
N ARG A 477 -40.31 -36.50 -50.32
CA ARG A 477 -40.17 -35.22 -51.04
C ARG A 477 -41.55 -34.59 -51.28
N THR A 478 -41.79 -33.36 -50.82
CA THR A 478 -43.02 -32.59 -51.09
C THR A 478 -42.69 -31.12 -51.34
N ALA A 479 -43.47 -30.43 -52.19
CA ALA A 479 -43.25 -29.02 -52.55
C ALA A 479 -43.37 -28.04 -51.36
N ALA A 480 -44.28 -28.31 -50.40
CA ALA A 480 -44.41 -27.53 -49.17
C ALA A 480 -43.12 -27.49 -48.33
N ARG A 481 -42.27 -28.52 -48.44
CA ARG A 481 -40.98 -28.58 -47.76
C ARG A 481 -39.95 -27.64 -48.40
N ALA A 482 -39.98 -27.48 -49.72
CA ALA A 482 -39.07 -26.56 -50.40
C ALA A 482 -39.36 -25.10 -50.01
N GLU A 483 -40.63 -24.74 -49.88
CA GLU A 483 -41.05 -23.40 -49.43
C GLU A 483 -40.67 -23.14 -47.96
N ASP A 484 -40.87 -24.10 -47.05
CA ASP A 484 -40.47 -24.00 -45.64
C ASP A 484 -38.93 -23.83 -45.48
N LEU A 485 -38.14 -24.53 -46.30
CA LEU A 485 -36.68 -24.41 -46.31
C LEU A 485 -36.21 -23.03 -46.82
N VAL A 486 -36.82 -22.49 -47.89
CA VAL A 486 -36.49 -21.14 -48.39
C VAL A 486 -36.89 -20.07 -47.39
N GLN A 487 -38.06 -20.21 -46.76
CA GLN A 487 -38.51 -19.27 -45.74
C GLN A 487 -37.56 -19.28 -44.53
N ARG A 488 -37.12 -20.46 -44.08
CA ARG A 488 -36.11 -20.59 -43.02
C ARG A 488 -34.78 -19.96 -43.43
N ALA A 489 -34.32 -20.18 -44.66
CA ALA A 489 -33.11 -19.54 -45.18
C ALA A 489 -33.22 -18.01 -45.12
N ARG A 490 -34.38 -17.45 -45.48
CA ARG A 490 -34.64 -16.01 -45.40
C ARG A 490 -34.58 -15.48 -43.97
N THR A 491 -35.25 -16.17 -43.02
CA THR A 491 -35.18 -15.80 -41.61
C THR A 491 -33.74 -15.84 -41.06
N LEU A 492 -32.94 -16.83 -41.46
CA LEU A 492 -31.53 -16.92 -41.07
C LEU A 492 -30.67 -15.82 -41.71
N PHE A 493 -30.96 -15.43 -42.95
CA PHE A 493 -30.30 -14.30 -43.61
C PHE A 493 -30.61 -12.96 -42.92
N ASP A 494 -31.87 -12.74 -42.54
CA ASP A 494 -32.29 -11.55 -41.82
C ASP A 494 -31.69 -11.49 -40.40
N ALA A 495 -31.37 -12.65 -39.81
CA ALA A 495 -30.64 -12.80 -38.56
C ALA A 495 -29.11 -12.87 -38.73
N GLU A 496 -28.58 -12.52 -39.90
CA GLU A 496 -27.14 -12.48 -40.24
C GLU A 496 -26.41 -13.84 -40.17
N GLN A 497 -27.14 -14.95 -40.10
CA GLN A 497 -26.60 -16.32 -40.14
C GLN A 497 -26.37 -16.79 -41.58
N ASN A 498 -25.55 -16.05 -42.32
CA ASN A 498 -25.34 -16.19 -43.77
C ASN A 498 -24.87 -17.59 -44.20
N ALA A 499 -23.98 -18.24 -43.43
CA ALA A 499 -23.48 -19.58 -43.76
C ALA A 499 -24.59 -20.64 -43.71
N LEU A 500 -25.43 -20.61 -42.66
CA LEU A 500 -26.58 -21.52 -42.53
C LEU A 500 -27.63 -21.20 -43.59
N SER A 501 -27.94 -19.92 -43.79
CA SER A 501 -28.87 -19.49 -44.85
C SER A 501 -28.46 -20.02 -46.23
N ARG A 502 -27.17 -19.89 -46.58
CA ARG A 502 -26.60 -20.43 -47.82
C ARG A 502 -26.77 -21.94 -47.93
N ILE A 503 -26.46 -22.68 -46.86
CA ILE A 503 -26.64 -24.14 -46.80
C ILE A 503 -28.10 -24.55 -47.09
N TYR A 504 -29.08 -23.83 -46.53
CA TYR A 504 -30.50 -24.10 -46.80
C TYR A 504 -30.87 -23.81 -48.26
N CYS A 505 -30.38 -22.70 -48.84
CA CYS A 505 -30.62 -22.37 -50.23
C CYS A 505 -30.01 -23.39 -51.20
N GLU A 506 -28.74 -23.77 -50.99
CA GLU A 506 -28.03 -24.76 -51.80
C GLU A 506 -28.76 -26.11 -51.80
N ARG A 507 -29.33 -26.50 -50.66
CA ARG A 507 -30.16 -27.70 -50.56
C ARG A 507 -31.44 -27.60 -51.38
N VAL A 508 -32.16 -26.48 -51.29
CA VAL A 508 -33.40 -26.29 -52.05
C VAL A 508 -33.11 -26.37 -53.55
N ILE A 509 -31.99 -25.80 -54.00
CA ILE A 509 -31.54 -25.85 -55.40
C ILE A 509 -31.21 -27.29 -55.80
N ALA A 510 -30.49 -28.04 -54.96
CA ALA A 510 -30.07 -29.40 -55.27
C ALA A 510 -31.22 -30.43 -55.26
N GLU A 511 -32.19 -30.29 -54.33
CA GLU A 511 -33.27 -31.28 -54.16
C GLU A 511 -34.57 -30.94 -54.91
N PHE A 512 -34.78 -29.67 -55.28
CA PHE A 512 -36.03 -29.16 -55.88
C PHE A 512 -35.77 -28.28 -57.11
N ASP A 513 -34.79 -28.64 -57.93
CA ASP A 513 -34.45 -27.88 -59.14
C ASP A 513 -35.66 -27.68 -60.08
N GLY A 514 -35.69 -26.55 -60.78
CA GLY A 514 -36.81 -26.15 -61.65
C GLY A 514 -38.06 -25.60 -60.93
N THR A 515 -38.09 -25.58 -59.60
CA THR A 515 -39.20 -24.98 -58.83
C THR A 515 -39.01 -23.48 -58.56
N GLU A 516 -40.11 -22.77 -58.29
CA GLU A 516 -40.09 -21.36 -57.85
C GLU A 516 -39.28 -21.16 -56.56
N SER A 517 -39.32 -22.13 -55.63
CA SER A 517 -38.50 -22.13 -54.42
C SER A 517 -36.99 -22.21 -54.74
N ALA A 518 -36.58 -23.00 -55.74
CA ALA A 518 -35.19 -23.04 -56.18
C ALA A 518 -34.74 -21.72 -56.84
N ARG A 519 -35.64 -21.02 -57.55
CA ARG A 519 -35.36 -19.67 -58.07
C ARG A 519 -35.13 -18.66 -56.95
N ARG A 520 -36.02 -18.61 -55.95
CA ARG A 520 -35.89 -17.74 -54.77
C ARG A 520 -34.64 -18.06 -53.93
N ALA A 521 -34.26 -19.33 -53.83
CA ALA A 521 -33.03 -19.74 -53.16
C ALA A 521 -31.78 -19.20 -53.87
N ARG A 522 -31.73 -19.20 -55.22
CA ARG A 522 -30.61 -18.63 -55.99
C ARG A 522 -30.53 -17.11 -55.79
N GLU A 523 -31.66 -16.42 -55.81
CA GLU A 523 -31.72 -14.98 -55.55
C GLU A 523 -31.21 -14.65 -54.14
N LEU A 524 -31.54 -15.47 -53.13
CA LEU A 524 -31.05 -15.26 -51.76
C LEU A 524 -29.54 -15.54 -51.63
N ILE A 525 -28.98 -16.54 -52.33
CA ILE A 525 -27.52 -16.76 -52.37
C ILE A 525 -26.80 -15.54 -52.94
N GLN A 526 -27.31 -14.94 -54.02
CA GLN A 526 -26.72 -13.72 -54.58
C GLN A 526 -26.73 -12.55 -53.57
N LEU A 527 -27.78 -12.43 -52.75
CA LEU A 527 -27.85 -11.43 -51.69
C LEU A 527 -26.88 -11.72 -50.54
N ILE A 528 -26.65 -13.00 -50.21
CA ILE A 528 -25.63 -13.41 -49.24
C ILE A 528 -24.23 -13.06 -49.74
N GLU A 529 -23.93 -13.37 -51.00
CA GLU A 529 -22.64 -13.07 -51.64
C GLU A 529 -22.37 -11.58 -51.77
N ALA A 530 -23.41 -10.76 -51.96
CA ALA A 530 -23.29 -9.30 -52.00
C ALA A 530 -23.07 -8.63 -50.64
N ARG A 531 -23.24 -9.35 -49.52
CA ARG A 531 -23.02 -8.87 -48.15
C ARG A 531 -21.67 -9.31 -47.55
N GLN A 532 -20.99 -10.26 -48.18
CA GLN A 532 -19.63 -10.71 -47.82
C GLN A 532 -18.60 -9.82 -48.50
#